data_AF-A0A2V9H986-F1
#
_entry.id   AF-A0A2V9H986-F1
#
_cell.length_a   1.000
_cell.length_b   1.000
_cell.length_c   1.000
_cell.angle_alpha   90.00
_cell.angle_beta   90.00
_cell.angle_gamma   90.00
#
_symmetry.space_group_name_H-M   'P 1'
#
loop_
_entity.id
_entity.type
_entity.pdbx_description
1 polymer ?
#
loop_
_entity_poly.entity_id
_entity_poly.type
_entity_poly.pdbx_seq_one_letter_code
_entity_poly.pdbx_strand_id
1 'polypeptide(L)'
;MRQLVNWFRRKRLEDSLDRELRYHLERRTNDFEQTGLSAKEAHRQALLELGGVAQIQEEVRDIWLTRWLRDFAYDLRFTARSFRKTPSFTITTILSLMLGIGATTAIYSLVDQVLLHALPVRQPERLVLIDWKGDQVANGFGSWNLMSYPICRDLDQQKQFFEGAFCRALTIVNLSTGSDYRPAEAEIISGNYFPVLGVGPTLGQVLTNDDDRRPNANPV
;
A
#
# COMPACT_ATOMS: atom_id res chain seq x y z
N MET A 1 -0.61 -28.89 0.72
CA MET A 1 -0.25 -28.82 2.16
C MET A 1 1.09 -29.47 2.52
N ARG A 2 1.54 -30.58 1.90
CA ARG A 2 2.84 -31.22 2.22
C ARG A 2 4.09 -30.35 1.97
N GLN A 3 4.05 -29.45 0.99
CA GLN A 3 5.22 -28.61 0.67
C GLN A 3 5.46 -27.44 1.64
N LEU A 4 4.40 -26.84 2.19
CA LEU A 4 4.52 -25.85 3.27
C LEU A 4 5.13 -26.48 4.54
N VAL A 5 4.77 -27.74 4.81
CA VAL A 5 5.39 -28.55 5.86
C VAL A 5 6.86 -28.83 5.56
N ASN A 6 7.26 -29.00 4.29
CA ASN A 6 8.67 -29.15 3.91
C ASN A 6 9.48 -27.87 4.13
N TRP A 7 8.91 -26.69 3.87
CA TRP A 7 9.59 -25.42 4.16
C TRP A 7 9.76 -25.19 5.67
N PHE A 8 8.75 -25.53 6.48
CA PHE A 8 8.88 -25.54 7.94
C PHE A 8 9.87 -26.61 8.45
N ARG A 9 9.93 -27.78 7.78
CA ARG A 9 10.95 -28.80 8.06
C ARG A 9 12.35 -28.29 7.74
N ARG A 10 12.54 -27.53 6.65
CA ARG A 10 13.86 -26.96 6.28
C ARG A 10 14.42 -26.12 7.42
N LYS A 11 13.65 -25.15 7.91
CA LYS A 11 14.10 -24.29 9.03
C LYS A 11 14.44 -25.14 10.26
N ARG A 12 13.62 -26.15 10.56
CA ARG A 12 13.84 -27.07 11.67
C ARG A 12 15.07 -27.97 11.49
N LEU A 13 15.38 -28.34 10.25
CA LEU A 13 16.54 -29.13 9.84
C LEU A 13 17.83 -28.30 9.90
N GLU A 14 17.79 -27.05 9.43
CA GLU A 14 18.89 -26.08 9.57
C GLU A 14 19.18 -25.82 11.06
N ASP A 15 18.15 -25.55 11.88
CA ASP A 15 18.30 -25.36 13.32
C ASP A 15 18.84 -26.62 14.02
N SER A 16 18.52 -27.82 13.51
CA SER A 16 19.04 -29.08 14.05
C SER A 16 20.51 -29.27 13.71
N LEU A 17 20.89 -29.01 12.46
CA LEU A 17 22.26 -29.08 11.99
C LEU A 17 23.15 -28.10 12.77
N ASP A 18 22.68 -26.88 12.98
CA ASP A 18 23.41 -25.86 13.76
C ASP A 18 23.61 -26.24 15.22
N ARG A 19 22.63 -26.91 15.83
CA ARG A 19 22.77 -27.44 17.18
C ARG A 19 23.78 -28.57 17.24
N GLU A 20 23.72 -29.49 16.27
CA GLU A 20 24.59 -30.66 16.24
C GLU A 20 26.05 -30.28 15.95
N LEU A 21 26.28 -29.36 15.01
CA LEU A 21 27.61 -28.82 14.73
C LEU A 21 28.21 -28.09 15.93
N ARG A 22 27.41 -27.27 16.65
CA ARG A 22 27.86 -26.62 17.89
C ARG A 22 28.22 -27.63 18.97
N TYR A 23 27.38 -28.64 19.16
CA TYR A 23 27.63 -29.70 20.15
C TYR A 23 28.96 -30.44 19.87
N HIS A 24 29.22 -30.79 18.61
CA HIS A 24 30.48 -31.45 18.23
C HIS A 24 31.70 -30.55 18.44
N LEU A 25 31.57 -29.26 18.13
CA LEU A 25 32.64 -28.29 18.28
C LEU A 25 32.98 -28.03 19.76
N GLU A 26 31.97 -27.84 20.61
CA GLU A 26 32.15 -27.68 22.06
C GLU A 26 32.78 -28.92 22.69
N ARG A 27 32.30 -30.11 22.31
CA ARG A 27 32.86 -31.37 22.81
C ARG A 27 34.34 -31.52 22.46
N ARG A 28 34.74 -31.24 21.22
CA ARG A 28 36.14 -31.30 20.79
C ARG A 28 37.01 -30.25 21.46
N THR A 29 36.48 -29.05 21.67
CA THR A 29 37.19 -28.00 22.42
C THR A 29 37.51 -28.48 23.84
N ASN A 30 36.54 -29.08 24.53
CA ASN A 30 36.74 -29.62 25.88
C ASN A 30 37.77 -30.77 25.92
N ASP A 31 37.76 -31.67 24.92
CA ASP A 31 38.75 -32.76 24.83
C ASP A 31 40.19 -32.20 24.68
N PHE A 32 40.36 -31.11 23.93
CA PHE A 32 41.66 -30.45 23.78
C PHE A 32 42.09 -29.67 25.03
N GLU A 33 41.16 -29.05 25.75
CA GLU A 33 41.46 -28.42 27.05
C GLU A 33 41.92 -29.46 28.08
N GLN A 34 41.31 -30.64 28.10
CA GLN A 34 41.72 -31.75 28.98
C GLN A 34 43.11 -32.31 28.66
N THR A 35 43.60 -32.14 27.44
CA THR A 35 44.98 -32.50 27.04
C THR A 35 46.00 -31.40 27.33
N GLY A 36 45.58 -30.29 27.95
CA GLY A 36 46.45 -29.23 28.46
C GLY A 36 46.62 -28.02 27.54
N LEU A 37 45.82 -27.91 26.46
CA LEU A 37 45.81 -26.73 25.60
C LEU A 37 45.03 -25.57 26.26
N SER A 38 45.41 -24.33 25.95
CA SER A 38 44.62 -23.16 26.36
C SER A 38 43.27 -23.16 25.64
N ALA A 39 42.23 -22.60 26.26
CA ALA A 39 40.88 -22.55 25.68
C ALA A 39 40.82 -21.95 24.26
N LYS A 40 41.68 -20.95 23.98
CA LYS A 40 41.77 -20.34 22.64
C LYS A 40 42.46 -21.25 21.62
N GLU A 41 43.53 -21.94 22.01
CA GLU A 41 44.20 -22.90 21.13
C GLU A 41 43.32 -24.14 20.89
N ALA A 42 42.66 -24.66 21.93
CA ALA A 42 41.74 -25.79 21.86
C ALA A 42 40.58 -25.53 20.89
N HIS A 43 39.97 -24.35 20.97
CA HIS A 43 38.87 -23.96 20.08
C HIS A 43 39.34 -23.81 18.62
N ARG A 44 40.51 -23.22 18.41
CA ARG A 44 41.11 -23.10 17.06
C ARG A 44 41.42 -24.47 16.46
N GLN A 45 41.95 -25.39 17.27
CA GLN A 45 42.27 -26.75 16.83
C GLN A 45 41.02 -27.55 16.50
N ALA A 46 39.96 -27.41 17.31
CA ALA A 46 38.65 -28.02 17.05
C ALA A 46 38.01 -27.51 15.75
N LEU A 47 38.12 -26.20 15.46
CA LEU A 47 37.64 -25.61 14.19
C LEU A 47 38.38 -26.16 12.96
N LEU A 48 39.69 -26.37 13.08
CA LEU A 48 40.52 -26.93 12.00
C LEU A 48 40.22 -28.42 11.77
N GLU A 49 40.07 -29.21 12.84
CA GLU A 49 39.75 -30.63 12.75
C GLU A 49 38.35 -30.88 12.16
N LEU A 50 37.38 -30.00 12.47
CA LEU A 50 36.03 -30.09 11.90
C LEU A 50 35.97 -29.71 10.40
N GLY A 51 37.07 -29.19 9.82
CA GLY A 51 37.12 -28.82 8.40
C GLY A 51 36.34 -27.55 8.03
N GLY A 52 35.96 -26.72 9.02
CA GLY A 52 35.20 -25.49 8.81
C GLY A 52 33.68 -25.69 8.86
N VAL A 53 33.07 -25.29 9.97
CA VAL A 53 31.62 -25.38 10.23
C VAL A 53 30.78 -24.77 9.11
N ALA A 54 31.22 -23.61 8.59
CA ALA A 54 30.53 -22.90 7.53
C ALA A 54 30.50 -23.69 6.20
N GLN A 55 31.58 -24.43 5.89
CA GLN A 55 31.66 -25.22 4.66
C GLN A 55 30.72 -26.43 4.71
N ILE A 56 30.65 -27.11 5.86
CA ILE A 56 29.72 -28.23 6.07
C ILE A 56 28.27 -27.75 5.99
N GLN A 57 27.95 -26.60 6.59
CA GLN A 57 26.61 -26.00 6.49
C GLN A 57 26.25 -25.70 5.03
N GLU A 58 27.19 -25.17 4.24
CA GLU A 58 26.95 -24.80 2.84
C GLU A 58 26.73 -26.02 1.94
N GLU A 59 27.54 -27.07 2.09
CA GLU A 59 27.35 -28.34 1.36
C GLU A 59 26.00 -29.00 1.67
N VAL A 60 25.62 -29.05 2.95
CA VAL A 60 24.32 -29.61 3.35
C VAL A 60 23.17 -28.76 2.82
N ARG A 61 23.31 -27.43 2.83
CA ARG A 61 22.31 -26.50 2.30
C ARG A 61 22.09 -26.71 0.80
N ASP A 62 23.15 -26.90 0.02
CA ASP A 62 23.06 -27.12 -1.43
C ASP A 62 22.37 -28.45 -1.79
N ILE A 63 22.66 -29.52 -1.05
CA ILE A 63 21.99 -30.82 -1.21
C ILE A 63 20.49 -30.69 -0.93
N TRP A 64 20.10 -29.91 0.09
CA TRP A 64 18.70 -29.70 0.42
C TRP A 64 17.98 -28.82 -0.60
N LEU A 65 18.64 -27.78 -1.12
CA LEU A 65 18.04 -26.83 -2.08
C LEU A 65 17.78 -27.51 -3.43
N THR A 66 18.76 -28.29 -3.92
CA THR A 66 18.62 -29.06 -5.16
C THR A 66 17.56 -30.16 -5.06
N ARG A 67 17.47 -30.84 -3.91
CA ARG A 67 16.42 -31.84 -3.65
C ARG A 67 15.04 -31.19 -3.60
N TRP A 68 14.89 -30.07 -2.90
CA TRP A 68 13.61 -29.36 -2.79
C TRP A 68 13.11 -28.85 -4.16
N LEU A 69 13.99 -28.25 -4.98
CA LEU A 69 13.62 -27.82 -6.33
C LEU A 69 13.15 -28.99 -7.20
N ARG A 70 13.80 -30.14 -7.06
CA ARG A 70 13.43 -31.36 -7.78
C ARG A 70 12.07 -31.87 -7.34
N ASP A 71 11.85 -31.97 -6.04
CA ASP A 71 10.57 -32.41 -5.45
C ASP A 71 9.43 -31.47 -5.87
N PHE A 72 9.67 -30.15 -5.86
CA PHE A 72 8.71 -29.15 -6.32
C PHE A 72 8.35 -29.32 -7.80
N ALA A 73 9.36 -29.51 -8.66
CA ALA A 73 9.13 -29.75 -10.09
C ALA A 73 8.37 -31.06 -10.37
N TYR A 74 8.67 -32.12 -9.60
CA TYR A 74 7.93 -33.39 -9.68
C TYR A 74 6.47 -33.21 -9.28
N ASP A 75 6.21 -32.56 -8.14
CA ASP A 75 4.85 -32.30 -7.66
C ASP A 75 4.07 -31.39 -8.62
N LEU A 76 4.71 -30.39 -9.22
CA LEU A 76 4.08 -29.52 -10.22
C LEU A 76 3.69 -30.31 -11.47
N ARG A 77 4.60 -31.15 -11.99
CA ARG A 77 4.35 -32.00 -13.16
C ARG A 77 3.27 -33.04 -12.87
N PHE A 78 3.28 -33.61 -11.68
CA PHE A 78 2.26 -34.56 -11.22
C PHE A 78 0.88 -33.89 -11.13
N THR A 79 0.80 -32.73 -10.45
CA THR A 79 -0.42 -31.94 -10.30
C THR A 79 -0.98 -31.51 -11.66
N ALA A 80 -0.13 -31.01 -12.57
CA ALA A 80 -0.54 -30.64 -13.92
C ALA A 80 -1.10 -31.84 -14.71
N ARG A 81 -0.49 -33.03 -14.58
CA ARG A 81 -1.02 -34.25 -15.19
C ARG A 81 -2.36 -34.66 -14.55
N SER A 82 -2.54 -34.45 -13.25
CA SER A 82 -3.79 -34.72 -12.55
C SER A 82 -4.92 -33.78 -13.02
N PHE A 83 -4.65 -32.48 -13.16
CA PHE A 83 -5.60 -31.50 -13.70
C PHE A 83 -6.07 -31.84 -15.12
N ARG A 84 -5.17 -32.36 -15.97
CA ARG A 84 -5.53 -32.83 -17.32
C ARG A 84 -6.41 -34.10 -17.31
N LYS A 85 -6.37 -34.91 -16.25
CA LYS A 85 -7.23 -36.10 -16.11
C LYS A 85 -8.64 -35.76 -15.64
N THR A 86 -8.83 -34.65 -14.93
CA THR A 86 -10.13 -34.18 -14.43
C THR A 86 -10.42 -32.76 -14.93
N PRO A 87 -10.64 -32.57 -16.24
CA PRO A 87 -10.72 -31.25 -16.86
C PRO A 87 -11.94 -30.45 -16.41
N SER A 88 -13.09 -31.09 -16.21
CA SER A 88 -14.34 -30.40 -15.83
C SER A 88 -14.20 -29.65 -14.50
N PHE A 89 -13.76 -30.33 -13.45
CA PHE A 89 -13.54 -29.73 -12.13
C PHE A 89 -12.47 -28.62 -12.17
N THR A 90 -11.38 -28.87 -12.88
CA THR A 90 -10.28 -27.90 -13.02
C THR A 90 -10.76 -26.62 -13.71
N ILE A 91 -11.49 -26.73 -14.83
CA ILE A 91 -12.01 -25.58 -15.57
C ILE A 91 -12.97 -24.77 -14.70
N THR A 92 -13.93 -25.41 -14.03
CA THR A 92 -14.88 -24.70 -13.15
C THR A 92 -14.13 -23.95 -12.04
N THR A 93 -13.13 -24.58 -11.43
CA THR A 93 -12.35 -23.96 -10.36
C THR A 93 -11.55 -22.75 -10.87
N ILE A 94 -10.90 -22.89 -12.04
CA ILE A 94 -10.16 -21.79 -12.68
C ILE A 94 -11.09 -20.63 -13.02
N LEU A 95 -12.26 -20.92 -13.61
CA LEU A 95 -13.24 -19.88 -13.96
C LEU A 95 -13.78 -19.16 -12.73
N SER A 96 -14.12 -19.89 -11.67
CA SER A 96 -14.56 -19.27 -10.41
C SER A 96 -13.48 -18.39 -9.80
N LEU A 97 -12.22 -18.83 -9.82
CA LEU A 97 -11.10 -18.05 -9.31
C LEU A 97 -10.84 -16.80 -10.18
N MET A 98 -10.85 -16.95 -11.50
CA MET A 98 -10.71 -15.85 -12.44
C MET A 98 -11.83 -14.81 -12.26
N LEU A 99 -13.07 -15.27 -12.05
CA LEU A 99 -14.20 -14.37 -11.82
C LEU A 99 -14.05 -13.61 -10.50
N GLY A 100 -13.67 -14.29 -9.41
CA GLY A 100 -13.49 -13.63 -8.12
C GLY A 100 -12.36 -12.59 -8.11
N ILE A 101 -11.21 -12.96 -8.69
CA ILE A 101 -10.05 -12.05 -8.80
C ILE A 101 -10.38 -10.92 -9.78
N GLY A 102 -10.95 -11.23 -10.93
CA GLY A 102 -11.32 -10.27 -11.97
C GLY A 102 -12.36 -9.26 -11.48
N ALA A 103 -13.41 -9.71 -10.79
CA ALA A 103 -14.43 -8.83 -10.25
C ALA A 103 -13.86 -7.85 -9.21
N THR A 104 -13.04 -8.36 -8.28
CA THR A 104 -12.40 -7.50 -7.26
C THR A 104 -11.47 -6.47 -7.92
N THR A 105 -10.70 -6.90 -8.91
CA THR A 105 -9.78 -6.02 -9.66
C THR A 105 -10.53 -4.97 -10.48
N ALA A 106 -11.63 -5.37 -11.14
CA ALA A 106 -12.45 -4.49 -11.96
C ALA A 106 -13.13 -3.39 -11.14
N ILE A 107 -13.67 -3.74 -9.95
CA ILE A 107 -14.24 -2.76 -9.02
C ILE A 107 -13.18 -1.75 -8.60
N TYR A 108 -11.98 -2.22 -8.21
CA TYR A 108 -10.90 -1.32 -7.82
C TYR A 108 -10.44 -0.42 -8.97
N SER A 109 -10.27 -0.98 -10.16
CA SER A 109 -9.90 -0.21 -11.36
C SER A 109 -10.95 0.84 -11.72
N LEU A 110 -12.24 0.51 -11.61
CA LEU A 110 -13.32 1.45 -11.87
C LEU A 110 -13.32 2.58 -10.83
N VAL A 111 -13.18 2.23 -9.54
CA VAL A 111 -13.09 3.22 -8.46
C VAL A 111 -11.89 4.13 -8.66
N ASP A 112 -10.71 3.59 -8.96
CA ASP A 112 -9.50 4.37 -9.22
C ASP A 112 -9.70 5.33 -10.42
N GLN A 113 -10.27 4.84 -11.51
CA GLN A 113 -10.48 5.64 -12.71
C GLN A 113 -11.55 6.74 -12.51
N VAL A 114 -12.62 6.44 -11.78
CA VAL A 114 -13.75 7.36 -11.55
C VAL A 114 -13.48 8.34 -10.41
N LEU A 115 -12.78 7.94 -9.33
CA LEU A 115 -12.49 8.83 -8.21
C LEU A 115 -11.16 9.59 -8.38
N LEU A 116 -10.10 8.97 -8.90
CA LEU A 116 -8.75 9.54 -8.84
C LEU A 116 -8.30 10.17 -10.17
N HIS A 117 -8.62 9.55 -11.32
CA HIS A 117 -8.26 10.10 -12.64
C HIS A 117 -9.36 10.96 -13.28
N ALA A 118 -10.56 11.02 -12.71
CA ALA A 118 -11.67 11.76 -13.30
C ALA A 118 -11.70 13.25 -12.96
N LEU A 119 -10.88 13.74 -12.03
CA LEU A 119 -10.80 15.18 -11.75
C LEU A 119 -9.99 15.83 -12.89
N PRO A 120 -10.61 16.61 -13.80
CA PRO A 120 -9.92 17.23 -14.93
C PRO A 120 -9.17 18.48 -14.45
N VAL A 121 -8.24 18.28 -13.53
CA VAL A 121 -7.51 19.32 -12.79
C VAL A 121 -6.02 19.12 -12.95
N ARG A 122 -5.26 20.19 -12.77
CA ARG A 122 -3.81 20.19 -12.88
C ARG A 122 -3.22 19.45 -11.67
N GLN A 123 -2.76 18.22 -11.87
CA GLN A 123 -2.10 17.35 -10.87
C GLN A 123 -3.07 16.84 -9.76
N PRO A 124 -4.05 15.98 -10.09
CA PRO A 124 -4.99 15.42 -9.11
C PRO A 124 -4.29 14.68 -7.96
N GLU A 125 -3.13 14.07 -8.21
CA GLU A 125 -2.32 13.35 -7.22
C GLU A 125 -1.74 14.23 -6.11
N ARG A 126 -1.71 15.56 -6.31
CA ARG A 126 -1.23 16.54 -5.32
C ARG A 126 -2.38 17.21 -4.55
N LEU A 127 -3.64 16.94 -4.90
CA LEU A 127 -4.79 17.48 -4.20
C LEU A 127 -5.07 16.69 -2.93
N VAL A 128 -5.19 17.41 -1.82
CA VAL A 128 -5.49 16.84 -0.51
C VAL A 128 -6.74 17.52 0.03
N LEU A 129 -7.71 16.70 0.45
CA LEU A 129 -8.86 17.20 1.20
C LEU A 129 -8.46 17.29 2.68
N ILE A 130 -8.42 18.51 3.21
CA ILE A 130 -8.22 18.73 4.65
C ILE A 130 -9.53 18.35 5.34
N ASP A 131 -9.49 17.32 6.17
CA ASP A 131 -10.66 16.82 6.91
C ASP A 131 -10.61 17.27 8.38
N TRP A 132 -11.68 17.93 8.83
CA TRP A 132 -11.82 18.35 10.23
C TRP A 132 -12.76 17.41 10.99
N LYS A 133 -12.18 16.66 11.94
CA LYS A 133 -12.90 15.80 12.89
C LYS A 133 -13.21 16.56 14.19
N GLY A 134 -14.15 17.50 14.11
CA GLY A 134 -14.70 18.18 15.28
C GLY A 134 -16.19 17.89 15.42
N ASP A 135 -16.70 17.89 16.65
CA ASP A 135 -18.06 17.39 16.92
C ASP A 135 -19.16 18.30 16.36
N GLN A 136 -18.93 19.61 16.16
CA GLN A 136 -19.91 20.56 15.61
C GLN A 136 -19.20 21.78 14.99
N VAL A 137 -19.62 22.22 13.80
CA VAL A 137 -19.17 23.49 13.17
C VAL A 137 -20.15 24.63 13.51
N ALA A 138 -21.43 24.29 13.70
CA ALA A 138 -22.49 25.12 14.23
C ALA A 138 -23.56 24.21 14.87
N ASN A 139 -24.36 24.73 15.81
CA ASN A 139 -25.43 23.97 16.49
C ASN A 139 -26.34 23.26 15.46
N GLY A 140 -26.33 21.93 15.45
CA GLY A 140 -27.24 21.11 14.63
C GLY A 140 -26.72 20.72 13.25
N PHE A 141 -25.49 21.11 12.88
CA PHE A 141 -24.83 20.65 11.66
C PHE A 141 -23.66 19.70 12.03
N GLY A 142 -23.75 18.44 11.58
CA GLY A 142 -22.62 17.50 11.62
C GLY A 142 -21.40 18.06 10.87
N SER A 143 -20.21 17.51 11.12
CA SER A 143 -18.99 18.20 10.70
C SER A 143 -18.82 18.33 9.18
N TRP A 144 -19.52 17.53 8.34
CA TRP A 144 -19.58 17.55 6.84
C TRP A 144 -18.35 18.11 6.09
N ASN A 145 -17.18 18.00 6.70
CA ASN A 145 -15.98 18.75 6.38
C ASN A 145 -16.15 20.27 6.14
N LEU A 146 -17.07 20.92 6.86
CA LEU A 146 -17.31 22.36 6.81
C LEU A 146 -16.28 23.10 7.67
N MET A 147 -15.49 23.97 7.04
CA MET A 147 -14.51 24.83 7.71
C MET A 147 -15.00 26.27 7.68
N SER A 148 -14.74 27.05 8.72
CA SER A 148 -14.98 28.49 8.67
C SER A 148 -14.07 29.15 7.63
N TYR A 149 -14.61 30.13 6.90
CA TYR A 149 -13.86 30.85 5.87
C TYR A 149 -12.54 31.45 6.37
N PRO A 150 -12.44 32.04 7.59
CA PRO A 150 -11.17 32.54 8.11
C PRO A 150 -10.09 31.46 8.20
N ILE A 151 -10.41 30.26 8.68
CA ILE A 151 -9.44 29.16 8.80
C ILE A 151 -8.96 28.72 7.40
N CYS A 152 -9.88 28.66 6.44
CA CYS A 152 -9.51 28.38 5.06
C CYS A 152 -8.48 29.38 4.51
N ARG A 153 -8.74 30.66 4.78
CA ARG A 153 -7.89 31.75 4.32
C ARG A 153 -6.51 31.71 4.99
N ASP A 154 -6.46 31.33 6.27
CA ASP A 154 -5.21 31.12 6.99
C ASP A 154 -4.41 29.94 6.40
N LEU A 155 -5.09 28.86 5.98
CA LEU A 155 -4.46 27.73 5.29
C LEU A 155 -3.89 28.12 3.92
N ASP A 156 -4.59 28.96 3.15
CA ASP A 156 -4.06 29.46 1.87
C ASP A 156 -2.79 30.30 2.05
N GLN A 157 -2.66 30.99 3.20
CA GLN A 157 -1.45 31.74 3.54
C GLN A 157 -0.26 30.84 3.92
N GLN A 158 -0.48 29.55 4.21
CA GLN A 158 0.58 28.59 4.57
C GLN A 158 1.35 28.05 3.35
N LYS A 159 2.04 28.94 2.63
CA LYS A 159 2.79 28.61 1.39
C LYS A 159 3.97 27.65 1.59
N GLN A 160 4.38 27.42 2.85
CA GLN A 160 5.40 26.43 3.19
C GLN A 160 4.91 24.97 3.02
N PHE A 161 3.60 24.74 3.15
CA PHE A 161 2.99 23.40 3.07
C PHE A 161 2.16 23.21 1.80
N PHE A 162 1.52 24.27 1.31
CA PHE A 162 0.58 24.19 0.20
C PHE A 162 0.93 25.19 -0.91
N GLU A 163 0.82 24.77 -2.16
CA GLU A 163 0.91 25.66 -3.33
C GLU A 163 -0.26 26.66 -3.34
N GLY A 164 -1.44 26.19 -2.94
CA GLY A 164 -2.60 26.99 -2.60
C GLY A 164 -3.66 26.14 -1.87
N ALA A 165 -4.53 26.80 -1.12
CA ALA A 165 -5.68 26.18 -0.50
C ALA A 165 -6.95 26.96 -0.87
N PHE A 166 -7.98 26.25 -1.32
CA PHE A 166 -9.27 26.85 -1.65
C PHE A 166 -10.36 26.22 -0.80
N CYS A 167 -11.49 26.90 -0.68
CA CYS A 167 -12.66 26.36 -0.02
C CYS A 167 -13.88 26.40 -0.91
N ARG A 168 -14.78 25.47 -0.62
CA ARG A 168 -16.08 25.37 -1.28
C ARG A 168 -17.16 25.00 -0.28
N ALA A 169 -18.38 25.44 -0.54
CA ALA A 169 -19.58 25.06 0.20
C ALA A 169 -20.74 24.87 -0.75
N LEU A 170 -21.45 23.74 -0.61
CA LEU A 170 -22.67 23.49 -1.37
C LEU A 170 -23.78 24.42 -0.89
N THR A 171 -24.52 24.98 -1.84
CA THR A 171 -25.69 25.82 -1.61
C THR A 171 -26.76 25.52 -2.65
N ILE A 172 -27.98 25.96 -2.41
CA ILE A 172 -29.07 25.90 -3.39
C ILE A 172 -29.39 27.33 -3.79
N VAL A 173 -29.33 27.60 -5.09
CA VAL A 173 -29.72 28.89 -5.68
C VAL A 173 -30.96 28.69 -6.53
N ASN A 174 -31.78 29.73 -6.65
CA ASN A 174 -32.89 29.73 -7.60
C ASN A 174 -32.42 30.35 -8.91
N LEU A 175 -32.30 29.55 -9.95
CA LEU A 175 -31.99 30.03 -11.30
C LEU A 175 -33.28 30.51 -11.96
N SER A 176 -33.23 31.71 -12.52
CA SER A 176 -34.34 32.30 -13.27
C SER A 176 -33.94 32.55 -14.71
N THR A 177 -34.77 32.09 -15.64
CA THR A 177 -34.68 32.46 -17.06
C THR A 177 -36.03 33.02 -17.48
N GLY A 178 -36.20 34.34 -17.41
CA GLY A 178 -37.48 34.99 -17.66
C GLY A 178 -38.45 34.79 -16.50
N SER A 179 -39.60 34.15 -16.76
CA SER A 179 -40.66 33.92 -15.76
C SER A 179 -40.54 32.61 -14.97
N ASP A 180 -39.67 31.70 -15.40
CA ASP A 180 -39.51 30.38 -14.78
C ASP A 180 -38.38 30.41 -13.74
N TYR A 181 -38.65 29.84 -12.56
CA TYR A 181 -37.68 29.64 -11.49
C TYR A 181 -37.48 28.14 -11.25
N ARG A 182 -36.23 27.70 -11.19
CA ARG A 182 -35.89 26.33 -10.82
C ARG A 182 -34.78 26.34 -9.76
N PRO A 183 -34.94 25.58 -8.66
CA PRO A 183 -33.85 25.38 -7.72
C PRO A 183 -32.73 24.62 -8.42
N ALA A 184 -31.50 25.06 -8.20
CA ALA A 184 -30.29 24.43 -8.71
C ALA A 184 -29.26 24.34 -7.59
N GLU A 185 -28.52 23.24 -7.59
CA GLU A 185 -27.35 23.10 -6.74
C GLU A 185 -26.23 24.00 -7.28
N ALA A 186 -25.59 24.74 -6.38
CA ALA A 186 -24.43 25.57 -6.68
C ALA A 186 -23.35 25.36 -5.60
N GLU A 187 -22.11 25.69 -5.93
CA GLU A 187 -21.03 25.75 -4.96
C GLU A 187 -20.59 27.21 -4.81
N ILE A 188 -20.55 27.69 -3.57
CA ILE A 188 -19.80 28.90 -3.22
C ILE A 188 -18.34 28.47 -3.14
N ILE A 189 -17.47 29.14 -3.88
CA ILE A 189 -16.04 28.82 -3.98
C ILE A 189 -15.20 30.07 -3.68
N SER A 190 -13.98 29.88 -3.19
CA SER A 190 -13.02 30.97 -3.05
C SER A 190 -12.45 31.41 -4.41
N GLY A 191 -12.01 32.66 -4.51
CA GLY A 191 -11.49 33.26 -5.73
C GLY A 191 -10.24 32.59 -6.31
N ASN A 192 -9.47 31.84 -5.51
CA ASN A 192 -8.33 31.04 -5.98
C ASN A 192 -8.71 29.63 -6.45
N TYR A 193 -9.97 29.23 -6.39
CA TYR A 193 -10.43 27.86 -6.71
C TYR A 193 -9.95 27.40 -8.10
N PHE A 194 -10.29 28.15 -9.15
CA PHE A 194 -9.91 27.80 -10.53
C PHE A 194 -8.39 27.87 -10.77
N PRO A 195 -7.67 28.92 -10.31
CA PRO A 195 -6.20 28.95 -10.39
C PRO A 195 -5.50 27.78 -9.72
N VAL A 196 -5.95 27.36 -8.53
CA VAL A 196 -5.33 26.24 -7.79
C VAL A 196 -5.60 24.90 -8.48
N LEU A 197 -6.81 24.69 -8.99
CA LEU A 197 -7.14 23.49 -9.76
C LEU A 197 -6.56 23.53 -11.19
N GLY A 198 -6.07 24.68 -11.65
CA GLY A 198 -5.55 24.87 -13.00
C GLY A 198 -6.61 24.66 -14.10
N VAL A 199 -7.88 24.94 -13.80
CA VAL A 199 -9.01 24.79 -14.71
C VAL A 199 -9.39 26.14 -15.30
N GLY A 200 -9.58 26.19 -16.62
CA GLY A 200 -10.04 27.39 -17.33
C GLY A 200 -11.55 27.37 -17.63
N PRO A 201 -12.16 28.53 -17.90
CA PRO A 201 -13.57 28.58 -18.31
C PRO A 201 -13.73 28.09 -19.75
N THR A 202 -14.83 27.39 -20.03
CA THR A 202 -15.26 27.12 -21.42
C THR A 202 -15.85 28.39 -22.06
N LEU A 203 -16.52 29.22 -21.26
CA LEU A 203 -17.19 30.46 -21.66
C LEU A 203 -17.05 31.49 -20.53
N GLY A 204 -16.79 32.75 -20.89
CA GLY A 204 -16.72 33.86 -19.93
C GLY A 204 -15.40 33.94 -19.16
N GLN A 205 -15.46 34.48 -17.94
CA GLN A 205 -14.32 34.64 -17.03
C GLN A 205 -14.55 33.79 -15.78
N VAL A 206 -13.48 33.21 -15.25
CA VAL A 206 -13.49 32.53 -13.95
C VAL A 206 -13.35 33.55 -12.82
N LEU A 207 -13.78 33.15 -11.63
CA LEU A 207 -13.49 33.87 -10.40
C LEU A 207 -11.99 33.95 -10.15
N THR A 208 -11.59 35.07 -9.58
CA THR A 208 -10.22 35.39 -9.20
C THR A 208 -10.16 35.82 -7.73
N ASN A 209 -8.96 35.88 -7.16
CA ASN A 209 -8.77 36.39 -5.79
C ASN A 209 -9.26 37.82 -5.57
N ASP A 210 -9.40 38.61 -6.64
CA ASP A 210 -9.87 39.97 -6.54
C ASP A 210 -11.38 40.03 -6.28
N ASP A 211 -12.09 38.96 -6.63
CA ASP A 211 -13.54 38.84 -6.44
C ASP A 211 -13.92 38.59 -4.98
N ASP A 212 -12.99 38.03 -4.19
CA ASP A 212 -13.16 37.65 -2.78
C ASP A 212 -12.76 38.74 -1.78
N ARG A 213 -12.37 39.94 -2.24
CA ARG A 213 -11.75 40.96 -1.37
C ARG A 213 -12.71 41.60 -0.36
N ARG A 214 -14.02 41.62 -0.64
CA ARG A 214 -15.01 42.32 0.18
C ARG A 214 -16.37 41.60 0.15
N PRO A 215 -17.03 41.42 1.31
CA PRO A 215 -18.40 40.90 1.34
C PRO A 215 -19.34 41.75 0.47
N ASN A 216 -20.19 41.10 -0.33
CA ASN A 216 -21.18 41.74 -1.21
C ASN A 216 -20.62 42.71 -2.27
N ALA A 217 -19.32 42.67 -2.59
CA ALA A 217 -18.73 43.63 -3.53
C ALA A 217 -18.93 43.25 -4.99
N ASN A 218 -19.02 41.95 -5.30
CA ASN A 218 -19.23 41.47 -6.66
C ASN A 218 -20.50 40.61 -6.72
N PRO A 219 -21.36 40.82 -7.75
CA PRO A 219 -22.47 39.92 -8.03
C PRO A 219 -21.91 38.68 -8.75
N VAL A 220 -21.44 37.72 -7.97
CA VAL A 220 -21.01 36.41 -8.47
C VAL A 220 -21.81 35.31 -7.80
#